data_AF-A0A2D7LMX8-F1
#
_entry.id   AF-A0A2D7LMX8-F1
#
_cell.length_a   1.000
_cell.length_b   1.000
_cell.length_c   1.000
_cell.angle_alpha   90.00
_cell.angle_beta   90.00
_cell.angle_gamma   90.00
#
_symmetry.space_group_name_H-M   'P 1'
#
loop_
_entity.id
_entity.type
_entity.pdbx_description
1 polymer ?
#
loop_
_entity_poly.entity_id
_entity_poly.type
_entity_poly.pdbx_seq_one_letter_code
_entity_poly.pdbx_strand_id
1 'polypeptide(L)'
;MTTKSLQKESVYSKYDEDGDGVVSDEELSHAREIKELESTLRKQLAQLRMARYTLISMGVFTAAMFFIPIERVDALADISNLFYISGAGIVGAYMGASAWVQRKNGK
;
A
#
# COMPACT_ATOMS: atom_id res chain seq x y z
N MET A 1 32.71 -7.97 31.48
CA MET A 1 31.64 -7.20 30.81
C MET A 1 30.32 -7.67 31.37
N THR A 2 29.53 -6.77 31.95
CA THR A 2 28.25 -7.12 32.59
C THR A 2 27.16 -7.27 31.53
N THR A 3 26.77 -8.51 31.25
CA THR A 3 25.66 -8.88 30.37
C THR A 3 24.37 -8.32 30.94
N LYS A 4 23.72 -7.41 30.23
CA LYS A 4 22.43 -6.84 30.62
C LYS A 4 21.34 -7.84 30.26
N SER A 5 20.75 -8.50 31.26
CA SER A 5 19.60 -9.39 31.07
C SER A 5 18.30 -8.59 30.97
N LEU A 6 17.42 -8.99 30.04
CA LEU A 6 16.12 -8.37 29.84
C LEU A 6 15.21 -8.54 31.06
N GLN A 7 14.50 -7.48 31.43
CA GLN A 7 13.41 -7.55 32.40
C GLN A 7 12.26 -8.40 31.84
N LYS A 8 11.77 -9.36 32.64
CA LYS A 8 10.53 -10.12 32.37
C LYS A 8 9.40 -9.12 32.08
N GLU A 9 8.76 -9.27 30.92
CA GLU A 9 7.75 -8.37 30.32
C GLU A 9 8.26 -7.16 29.50
N SER A 10 9.50 -7.17 29.03
CA SER A 10 9.94 -6.20 28.03
C SER A 10 9.30 -6.45 26.66
N VAL A 11 8.83 -5.39 25.97
CA VAL A 11 8.33 -5.43 24.57
C VAL A 11 9.34 -6.08 23.61
N TYR A 12 10.62 -6.09 23.99
CA TYR A 12 11.71 -6.68 23.23
C TYR A 12 11.83 -8.20 23.36
N SER A 13 11.16 -8.82 24.34
CA SER A 13 11.14 -10.28 24.52
C SER A 13 10.43 -11.02 23.36
N LYS A 14 9.73 -10.29 22.47
CA LYS A 14 9.15 -10.82 21.22
C LYS A 14 10.17 -10.99 20.09
N TYR A 15 11.34 -10.38 20.21
CA TYR A 15 12.40 -10.41 19.20
C TYR A 15 13.59 -11.26 19.64
N ASP A 16 13.48 -11.93 20.78
CA ASP A 16 14.39 -12.94 21.31
C ASP A 16 13.95 -14.27 20.69
N GLU A 17 14.61 -14.68 19.60
CA GLU A 17 14.25 -15.88 18.82
C GLU A 17 14.88 -17.15 19.41
N ASP A 18 15.99 -17.03 20.14
CA ASP A 18 16.68 -18.15 20.78
C ASP A 18 16.33 -18.36 22.27
N GLY A 19 15.63 -17.41 22.89
CA GLY A 19 15.08 -17.51 24.25
C GLY A 19 16.13 -17.38 25.34
N ASP A 20 17.29 -16.80 25.04
CA ASP A 20 18.41 -16.68 25.97
C ASP A 20 18.30 -15.48 26.93
N GLY A 21 17.34 -14.59 26.69
CA GLY A 21 17.08 -13.40 27.51
C GLY A 21 17.93 -12.17 27.16
N VAL A 22 18.64 -12.19 26.02
CA VAL A 22 19.48 -11.11 25.48
C VAL A 22 19.21 -10.96 23.98
N VAL A 23 18.42 -9.95 23.59
CA VAL A 23 18.19 -9.66 22.16
C VAL A 23 19.51 -9.22 21.52
N SER A 24 20.01 -10.06 20.61
CA SER A 24 21.19 -9.80 19.80
C SER A 24 20.90 -8.73 18.75
N ASP A 25 21.91 -7.93 18.39
CA ASP A 25 21.80 -6.94 17.30
C ASP A 25 21.41 -7.62 15.97
N GLU A 26 21.76 -8.89 15.78
CA GLU A 26 21.37 -9.68 14.60
C GLU A 26 19.87 -10.00 14.60
N GLU A 27 19.30 -10.43 15.72
CA GLU A 27 17.86 -10.72 15.84
C GLU A 27 17.02 -9.45 15.68
N LEU A 28 17.50 -8.34 16.23
CA LEU A 28 16.88 -7.02 16.09
C LEU A 28 16.94 -6.51 14.64
N SER A 29 17.99 -6.86 13.89
CA SER A 29 18.09 -6.56 12.47
C SER A 29 17.13 -7.40 11.62
N HIS A 30 17.02 -8.69 11.91
CA HIS A 30 16.14 -9.61 11.19
C HIS A 30 14.66 -9.26 11.41
N ALA A 31 14.27 -8.95 12.65
CA ALA A 31 12.94 -8.48 12.98
C ALA A 31 12.58 -7.14 12.32
N ARG A 32 13.55 -6.22 12.16
CA ARG A 32 13.35 -4.97 11.42
C ARG A 32 13.10 -5.23 9.95
N GLU A 33 13.90 -6.10 9.33
CA GLU A 33 13.76 -6.47 7.92
C GLU A 33 12.38 -7.11 7.64
N ILE A 34 11.96 -8.07 8.47
CA ILE A 34 10.63 -8.69 8.37
C ILE A 34 9.52 -7.63 8.48
N LYS A 35 9.63 -6.72 9.45
CA LYS A 35 8.61 -5.68 9.67
C LYS A 35 8.55 -4.66 8.54
N GLU A 36 9.70 -4.32 7.95
CA GLU A 36 9.79 -3.48 6.77
C GLU A 36 9.16 -4.16 5.55
N LEU A 37 9.48 -5.44 5.31
CA LEU A 37 8.89 -6.25 4.26
C LEU A 37 7.37 -6.36 4.41
N GLU A 38 6.84 -6.61 5.61
CA GLU A 38 5.40 -6.60 5.81
C GLU A 38 4.78 -5.23 5.52
N SER A 39 5.46 -4.13 5.88
CA SER A 39 4.97 -2.78 5.65
C SER A 39 4.90 -2.44 4.16
N THR A 40 5.86 -2.90 3.36
CA THR A 40 5.87 -2.70 1.90
C THR A 40 4.83 -3.57 1.23
N LEU A 41 4.68 -4.83 1.67
CA LEU A 41 3.66 -5.76 1.17
C LEU A 41 2.24 -5.23 1.43
N ARG A 42 1.99 -4.68 2.63
CA ARG A 42 0.72 -3.99 2.95
C ARG A 42 0.43 -2.81 2.01
N LYS A 43 1.44 -1.98 1.71
CA LYS A 43 1.30 -0.85 0.78
C LYS A 43 1.04 -1.30 -0.66
N GLN A 44 1.73 -2.33 -1.14
CA GLN A 44 1.52 -2.90 -2.48
C GLN A 44 0.12 -3.50 -2.63
N LEU A 45 -0.36 -4.23 -1.62
CA LEU A 45 -1.73 -4.76 -1.61
C LEU A 45 -2.78 -3.65 -1.61
N ALA A 46 -2.55 -2.56 -0.88
CA ALA A 46 -3.42 -1.40 -0.91
C ALA A 46 -3.47 -0.75 -2.31
N GLN A 47 -2.32 -0.60 -2.98
CA GLN A 47 -2.26 -0.11 -4.36
C GLN A 47 -3.01 -1.02 -5.34
N LEU A 48 -2.83 -2.34 -5.23
CA LEU A 48 -3.52 -3.33 -6.06
C LEU A 48 -5.04 -3.24 -5.89
N ARG A 49 -5.51 -3.08 -4.66
CA ARG A 49 -6.95 -2.90 -4.36
C ARG A 49 -7.46 -1.60 -4.97
N MET A 50 -6.76 -0.48 -4.75
CA MET A 50 -7.14 0.82 -5.30
C MET A 50 -7.23 0.76 -6.83
N ALA A 51 -6.20 0.25 -7.50
CA ALA A 51 -6.18 0.11 -8.96
C ALA A 51 -7.35 -0.77 -9.46
N ARG A 52 -7.60 -1.91 -8.80
CA ARG A 52 -8.70 -2.82 -9.17
C ARG A 52 -10.07 -2.15 -9.03
N TYR A 53 -10.33 -1.46 -7.92
CA TYR A 53 -11.61 -0.79 -7.73
C TYR A 53 -11.81 0.38 -8.71
N THR A 54 -10.76 1.13 -9.02
CA THR A 54 -10.83 2.18 -10.05
C THR A 54 -11.17 1.59 -11.42
N LEU A 55 -10.48 0.52 -11.85
CA LEU A 55 -10.76 -0.14 -13.13
C LEU A 55 -12.19 -0.72 -13.20
N ILE A 56 -12.67 -1.31 -12.12
CA ILE A 56 -14.06 -1.78 -12.03
C ILE A 56 -15.04 -0.60 -12.13
N SER A 57 -14.79 0.49 -11.40
CA SER A 57 -15.63 1.68 -11.44
C SER A 57 -15.70 2.29 -12.84
N MET A 58 -14.58 2.33 -13.56
CA MET A 58 -14.49 2.76 -14.95
C MET A 58 -15.32 1.84 -15.87
N GLY A 59 -15.18 0.52 -15.72
CA GLY A 59 -15.98 -0.45 -16.50
C GLY A 59 -17.48 -0.32 -16.25
N VAL A 60 -17.89 -0.20 -14.97
CA VAL A 60 -19.29 -0.02 -14.59
C VAL A 60 -19.85 1.30 -15.10
N PHE A 61 -19.10 2.40 -15.00
CA PHE A 61 -19.52 3.70 -15.49
C PHE A 61 -19.74 3.68 -17.01
N THR A 62 -18.80 3.12 -17.77
CA THR A 62 -18.93 2.95 -19.22
C THR A 62 -20.12 2.06 -19.59
N ALA A 63 -20.32 0.94 -18.88
CA ALA A 63 -21.47 0.07 -19.09
C ALA A 63 -22.80 0.80 -18.80
N ALA A 64 -22.86 1.61 -17.75
CA ALA A 64 -24.04 2.37 -17.38
C ALA A 64 -24.43 3.42 -18.45
N MET A 65 -23.45 4.03 -19.14
CA MET A 65 -23.73 4.98 -20.22
C MET A 65 -24.55 4.38 -21.38
N PHE A 66 -24.43 3.07 -21.66
CA PHE A 66 -25.21 2.42 -22.72
C PHE A 66 -26.72 2.35 -22.43
N PHE A 67 -27.13 2.54 -21.18
CA PHE A 67 -28.54 2.50 -20.78
C PHE A 67 -29.17 3.91 -20.65
N ILE A 68 -28.42 4.97 -20.97
CA ILE A 68 -28.86 6.36 -20.82
C ILE A 68 -29.29 6.90 -22.20
N PRO A 69 -30.46 7.58 -22.32
CA PRO A 69 -30.90 8.18 -23.56
C PRO A 69 -29.95 9.26 -24.06
N ILE A 70 -29.78 9.33 -25.39
CA ILE A 70 -28.78 10.15 -26.10
C ILE A 70 -28.83 11.63 -25.68
N GLU A 71 -30.00 12.19 -25.36
CA GLU A 71 -30.11 13.59 -24.93
C GLU A 71 -29.39 13.88 -23.59
N ARG A 72 -29.19 12.88 -22.74
CA ARG A 72 -28.41 13.02 -21.49
C ARG A 72 -26.96 12.57 -21.65
N VAL A 73 -26.62 11.90 -22.74
CA VAL A 73 -25.27 11.37 -22.97
C VAL A 73 -24.26 12.50 -23.15
N ASP A 74 -24.59 13.60 -23.83
CA ASP A 74 -23.66 14.72 -24.02
C ASP A 74 -23.27 15.38 -22.69
N ALA A 75 -24.25 15.70 -21.83
CA ALA A 75 -23.96 16.27 -20.51
C ALA A 75 -23.19 15.29 -19.60
N LEU A 76 -23.46 13.99 -19.72
CA LEU A 76 -22.73 12.96 -18.97
C LEU A 76 -21.36 12.64 -19.57
N ALA A 77 -21.12 12.91 -20.86
CA ALA A 77 -19.84 12.67 -21.54
C ALA A 77 -18.76 13.65 -21.07
N ASP A 78 -19.11 14.93 -20.87
CA ASP A 78 -18.17 15.91 -20.31
C ASP A 78 -17.82 15.60 -18.85
N ILE A 79 -18.83 15.24 -18.05
CA ILE A 79 -18.64 14.85 -16.64
C ILE A 79 -17.83 13.55 -16.57
N SER A 80 -18.08 12.59 -17.47
CA SER A 80 -17.33 11.34 -17.51
C SER A 80 -15.87 11.60 -17.81
N ASN A 81 -15.56 12.41 -18.82
CA ASN A 81 -14.18 12.68 -19.20
C ASN A 81 -13.40 13.33 -18.04
N LEU A 82 -14.02 14.27 -17.32
CA LEU A 82 -13.46 14.84 -16.09
C LEU A 82 -13.26 13.79 -15.00
N PHE A 83 -14.23 12.91 -14.80
CA PHE A 83 -14.14 11.81 -13.83
C PHE A 83 -12.98 10.85 -14.16
N TYR A 84 -12.84 10.49 -15.43
CA TYR A 84 -11.77 9.63 -15.95
C TYR A 84 -10.39 10.25 -15.80
N ILE A 85 -10.22 11.51 -16.22
CA ILE A 85 -8.95 12.22 -16.14
C ILE A 85 -8.55 12.46 -14.67
N SER A 86 -9.50 12.89 -13.83
CA SER A 86 -9.26 13.10 -12.41
C SER A 86 -8.92 11.81 -11.67
N GLY A 87 -9.70 10.74 -11.89
CA GLY A 87 -9.48 9.43 -11.29
C GLY A 87 -8.13 8.82 -11.71
N ALA A 88 -7.80 8.89 -13.00
CA ALA A 88 -6.50 8.45 -13.51
C ALA A 88 -5.35 9.28 -12.92
N GLY A 89 -5.53 10.60 -12.75
CA GLY A 89 -4.54 11.49 -12.15
C GLY A 89 -4.26 11.14 -10.68
N ILE A 90 -5.28 10.91 -9.86
CA ILE A 90 -5.13 10.56 -8.45
C ILE A 90 -4.43 9.20 -8.29
N VAL A 91 -4.86 8.20 -9.06
CA VAL A 91 -4.26 6.86 -9.03
C VAL A 91 -2.83 6.89 -9.54
N GLY A 92 -2.58 7.60 -10.66
CA GLY A 92 -1.25 7.78 -11.23
C GLY A 92 -0.29 8.49 -10.29
N ALA A 93 -0.75 9.56 -9.61
CA ALA A 93 0.05 10.26 -8.61
C ALA A 93 0.39 9.36 -7.41
N TYR A 94 -0.59 8.62 -6.88
CA TYR A 94 -0.36 7.73 -5.74
C TYR A 94 0.55 6.54 -6.07
N MET A 95 0.31 5.89 -7.21
CA MET A 95 1.15 4.78 -7.70
C MET A 95 2.55 5.26 -8.08
N GLY A 96 2.67 6.42 -8.72
CA GLY A 96 3.94 7.04 -9.09
C GLY A 96 4.77 7.43 -7.87
N ALA A 97 4.17 8.11 -6.88
CA ALA A 97 4.82 8.43 -5.61
C ALA A 97 5.28 7.16 -4.88
N SER A 98 4.43 6.13 -4.86
CA SER A 98 4.76 4.86 -4.23
C SER A 98 5.89 4.09 -4.94
N ALA A 99 5.94 4.13 -6.28
CA ALA A 99 7.01 3.55 -7.07
C ALA A 99 8.34 4.30 -6.87
N TRP A 100 8.28 5.63 -6.75
CA TRP A 100 9.46 6.45 -6.44
C TRP A 100 10.04 6.12 -5.06
N VAL A 101 9.19 6.00 -4.04
CA VAL A 101 9.61 5.59 -2.69
C VAL A 101 10.21 4.18 -2.70
N GLN A 102 9.61 3.22 -3.40
CA GLN A 102 10.18 1.88 -3.55
C GLN A 102 11.55 1.90 -4.24
N ARG A 103 11.71 2.71 -5.30
CA ARG A 103 13.00 2.85 -5.99
C ARG A 103 14.09 3.46 -5.11
N LYS A 104 13.72 4.36 -4.20
CA LYS A 104 14.64 4.97 -3.23
C LYS A 104 15.06 3.98 -2.13
N ASN A 105 14.17 3.08 -1.73
CA ASN A 105 14.43 2.10 -0.66
C ASN A 105 15.05 0.79 -1.17
N GLY A 106 14.92 0.48 -2.46
CA GLY A 106 15.52 -0.70 -3.11
C GLY A 106 16.92 -0.48 -3.70
N LYS A 107 17.62 0.57 -3.25
CA LYS A 107 19.02 0.85 -3.53
C LYS A 107 19.76 1.09 -2.23
#